data_AF-A0AAN7XTA2-F1
#
_entry.id   AF-A0AAN7XTA2-F1
#
_cell.length_a   1.000
_cell.length_b   1.000
_cell.length_c   1.000
_cell.angle_alpha   90.00
_cell.angle_beta   90.00
_cell.angle_gamma   90.00
#
_symmetry.space_group_name_H-M   'P 1'
#
loop_
_entity.id
_entity.type
_entity.pdbx_description
1 polymer ?
#
loop_
_entity_poly.entity_id
_entity_poly.type
_entity_poly.pdbx_seq_one_letter_code
_entity_poly.pdbx_strand_id
1 'polypeptide(L)'
;MDIIRSWLGDKVQDSGYILALQHPVTTDIHNSIKIYGLMLDALISFNKKTLILFPNIDAGSKEMVRVMRKKGIEQHPNFKAVKHIPFDHFIQLVSHAGCMIGNSSCGEINGPSDAYAAISSADLLQAEPESLRKWREEQSERLLLLDENSIKQESEWKDKAKVELEELHATQDEQLEKKVPGRQCSSCSSTQCL
;
A
#
# COMPACT_ATOMS: atom_id res chain seq x y z
N MET A 1 17.60 -20.26 9.34
CA MET A 1 16.76 -21.01 10.30
C MET A 1 16.53 -20.28 11.63
N ASP A 2 17.30 -19.23 11.97
CA ASP A 2 17.12 -18.53 13.26
C ASP A 2 15.90 -17.61 13.33
N ILE A 3 15.45 -17.07 12.19
CA ILE A 3 14.35 -16.09 12.14
C ILE A 3 13.00 -16.73 12.51
N ILE A 4 12.71 -17.94 12.04
CA ILE A 4 11.46 -18.65 12.39
C ILE A 4 11.39 -18.87 13.90
N ARG A 5 12.48 -19.31 14.52
CA ARG A 5 12.58 -19.52 15.98
C ARG A 5 12.42 -18.21 16.74
N SER A 6 12.99 -17.11 16.24
CA SER A 6 12.84 -15.79 16.85
C SER A 6 11.39 -15.30 16.90
N TRP A 7 10.56 -15.64 15.91
CA TRP A 7 9.16 -15.17 15.84
C TRP A 7 8.15 -16.16 16.42
N LEU A 8 8.32 -17.45 16.16
CA LEU A 8 7.36 -18.52 16.47
C LEU A 8 7.82 -19.45 17.61
N GLY A 9 9.09 -19.37 18.01
CA GLY A 9 9.70 -20.18 19.06
C GLY A 9 10.37 -21.46 18.56
N ASP A 10 11.19 -22.08 19.42
CA ASP A 10 12.07 -23.22 19.07
C ASP A 10 11.34 -24.51 18.66
N LYS A 11 10.02 -24.59 18.88
CA LYS A 11 9.22 -25.80 18.63
C LYS A 11 8.64 -25.89 17.22
N VAL A 12 8.83 -24.87 16.38
CA VAL A 12 8.21 -24.80 15.05
C VAL A 12 9.21 -25.23 13.99
N GLN A 13 8.83 -26.22 13.18
CA GLN A 13 9.59 -26.69 12.02
C GLN A 13 9.24 -25.84 10.79
N ASP A 14 10.15 -25.81 9.81
CA ASP A 14 9.89 -25.27 8.48
C ASP A 14 8.63 -25.92 7.88
N SER A 15 7.80 -25.15 7.18
CA SER A 15 6.45 -25.53 6.70
C SER A 15 5.41 -25.89 7.78
N GLY A 16 5.77 -25.81 9.06
CA GLY A 16 4.90 -26.18 10.19
C GLY A 16 3.97 -25.08 10.69
N TYR A 17 3.93 -23.93 10.04
CA TYR A 17 3.14 -22.77 10.46
C TYR A 17 2.44 -22.08 9.29
N ILE A 18 1.43 -21.29 9.65
CA ILE A 18 0.62 -20.47 8.75
C ILE A 18 1.00 -19.02 8.95
N LEU A 19 1.11 -18.28 7.85
CA LEU A 19 1.20 -16.82 7.86
C LEU A 19 -0.14 -16.22 7.47
N ALA A 20 -0.77 -15.45 8.35
CA ALA A 20 -2.06 -14.81 8.09
C ALA A 20 -1.89 -13.29 7.99
N LEU A 21 -2.26 -12.72 6.84
CA LEU A 21 -2.19 -11.28 6.57
C LEU A 21 -3.40 -10.84 5.75
N GLN A 22 -4.38 -10.22 6.43
CA GLN A 22 -5.58 -9.69 5.79
C GLN A 22 -5.68 -8.18 6.05
N HIS A 23 -5.75 -7.40 4.97
CA HIS A 23 -6.04 -5.97 4.97
C HIS A 23 -7.54 -5.71 4.76
N PRO A 24 -8.13 -4.72 5.45
CA PRO A 24 -9.51 -4.32 5.19
C PRO A 24 -9.63 -3.74 3.78
N VAL A 25 -10.69 -4.13 3.06
CA VAL A 25 -11.04 -3.47 1.80
C VAL A 25 -11.90 -2.25 2.13
N THR A 26 -11.42 -1.06 1.74
CA THR A 26 -12.04 0.21 2.11
C THR A 26 -13.41 0.43 1.46
N THR A 27 -13.70 -0.27 0.35
CA THR A 27 -14.98 -0.17 -0.37
C THR A 27 -16.13 -0.91 0.34
N ASP A 28 -15.84 -1.95 1.12
CA ASP A 28 -16.84 -2.72 1.88
C ASP A 28 -16.28 -3.23 3.21
N ILE A 29 -16.37 -2.36 4.22
CA ILE A 29 -15.86 -2.62 5.57
C ILE A 29 -16.67 -3.74 6.26
N HIS A 30 -18.00 -3.76 6.08
CA HIS A 30 -18.86 -4.72 6.75
C HIS A 30 -18.59 -6.16 6.30
N ASN A 31 -18.47 -6.37 4.99
CA ASN A 31 -18.13 -7.67 4.46
C ASN A 31 -16.68 -8.07 4.80
N SER A 32 -15.75 -7.12 4.77
CA SER A 32 -14.36 -7.35 5.20
C SER A 32 -14.27 -7.88 6.64
N ILE A 33 -15.04 -7.32 7.57
CA ILE A 33 -15.11 -7.80 8.96
C ILE A 33 -15.67 -9.22 9.04
N LYS A 34 -16.71 -9.52 8.24
CA LYS A 34 -17.32 -10.85 8.19
C LYS A 34 -16.35 -11.91 7.67
N ILE A 35 -15.69 -11.64 6.55
CA ILE A 35 -14.68 -12.52 5.95
C ILE A 35 -13.52 -12.75 6.93
N TYR A 36 -13.02 -11.68 7.56
CA TYR A 36 -11.97 -11.79 8.56
C TYR A 36 -12.41 -12.63 9.77
N GLY A 37 -13.65 -12.48 10.22
CA GLY A 37 -14.24 -13.33 11.25
C GLY A 37 -14.23 -14.81 10.86
N LEU A 38 -14.70 -15.15 9.65
CA LEU A 38 -14.74 -16.53 9.16
C LEU A 38 -13.34 -17.14 9.00
N MET A 39 -12.39 -16.36 8.49
CA MET A 39 -10.99 -16.76 8.38
C MET A 39 -10.41 -17.11 9.76
N LEU A 40 -10.67 -16.29 10.78
CA LEU A 40 -10.22 -16.58 12.14
C LEU A 40 -10.86 -17.86 12.71
N ASP A 41 -12.15 -18.11 12.46
CA ASP A 41 -12.81 -19.35 12.90
C ASP A 41 -12.19 -20.60 12.25
N ALA A 42 -11.89 -20.50 10.95
CA ALA A 42 -11.23 -21.56 10.22
C ALA A 42 -9.83 -21.85 10.79
N LEU A 43 -9.05 -20.80 11.06
CA LEU A 43 -7.72 -20.92 11.65
C LEU A 43 -7.75 -21.53 13.06
N ILE A 44 -8.70 -21.12 13.89
CA ILE A 44 -8.88 -21.69 15.25
C ILE A 44 -9.21 -23.18 15.13
N SER A 45 -10.13 -23.54 14.24
CA SER A 45 -10.54 -24.93 14.01
C SER A 45 -9.40 -25.78 13.45
N PHE A 46 -8.57 -25.20 12.58
CA PHE A 46 -7.40 -25.87 12.01
C PHE A 46 -6.29 -26.12 13.05
N ASN A 47 -6.27 -25.33 14.13
CA ASN A 47 -5.43 -25.52 15.32
C ASN A 47 -3.93 -25.70 15.03
N LYS A 48 -3.41 -25.00 14.02
CA LYS A 48 -1.98 -24.94 13.70
C LYS A 48 -1.35 -23.66 14.21
N LYS A 49 -0.02 -23.69 14.35
CA LYS A 49 0.76 -22.50 14.70
C LYS A 49 0.57 -21.46 13.60
N THR A 50 0.05 -20.31 13.99
CA THR A 50 -0.32 -19.25 13.05
C THR A 50 0.33 -17.94 13.50
N LEU A 51 1.16 -17.38 12.63
CA LEU A 51 1.67 -16.02 12.75
C LEU A 51 0.68 -15.09 12.05
N ILE A 52 -0.03 -14.28 12.82
CA ILE A 52 -1.01 -13.32 12.29
C ILE A 52 -0.47 -11.91 12.41
N LEU A 53 -0.48 -11.18 11.31
CA LEU A 53 -0.15 -9.76 11.32
C LEU A 53 -1.41 -8.94 11.61
N PHE A 54 -1.23 -7.85 12.37
CA PHE A 54 -2.33 -6.91 12.58
C PHE A 54 -2.72 -6.26 11.25
N PRO A 55 -4.03 -6.02 11.01
CA PRO A 55 -4.47 -5.25 9.86
C PRO A 55 -3.91 -3.83 9.93
N ASN A 56 -3.67 -3.22 8.76
CA ASN A 56 -3.19 -1.83 8.68
C ASN A 56 -4.11 -0.85 9.43
N ILE A 57 -3.54 0.29 9.83
CA ILE A 57 -4.23 1.37 10.56
C ILE A 57 -5.10 2.19 9.58
N ASP A 58 -6.03 1.52 8.90
CA ASP A 58 -6.96 2.12 7.95
C ASP A 58 -8.35 2.29 8.59
N ALA A 59 -9.28 2.92 7.86
CA ALA A 59 -10.69 2.97 8.23
C ALA A 59 -11.26 1.55 8.36
N GLY A 60 -11.80 1.19 9.53
CA GLY A 60 -12.31 -0.16 9.83
C GLY A 60 -11.34 -1.07 10.59
N SER A 61 -10.06 -0.69 10.74
CA SER A 61 -9.05 -1.45 11.49
C SER A 61 -9.42 -1.73 12.94
N LYS A 62 -10.04 -0.75 13.62
CA LYS A 62 -10.52 -0.90 15.01
C LYS A 62 -11.52 -2.06 15.17
N GLU A 63 -12.41 -2.23 14.20
CA GLU A 63 -13.41 -3.30 14.25
C GLU A 63 -12.80 -4.67 13.97
N MET A 64 -11.85 -4.77 13.03
CA MET A 64 -11.10 -6.03 12.82
C MET A 64 -10.32 -6.44 14.06
N VAL A 65 -9.61 -5.50 14.69
CA VAL A 65 -8.89 -5.74 15.95
C VAL A 65 -9.88 -6.16 17.05
N ARG A 66 -11.06 -5.55 17.09
CA ARG A 66 -12.12 -5.96 18.03
C ARG A 66 -12.58 -7.39 17.80
N VAL A 67 -12.74 -7.83 16.55
CA VAL A 67 -13.07 -9.23 16.22
C VAL A 67 -11.96 -10.17 16.66
N MET A 68 -10.70 -9.85 16.34
CA MET A 68 -9.54 -10.64 16.74
C MET A 68 -9.45 -10.82 18.26
N ARG A 69 -9.68 -9.74 19.02
CA ARG A 69 -9.70 -9.76 20.49
C ARG A 69 -10.90 -10.53 21.04
N LYS A 70 -12.10 -10.35 20.47
CA LYS A 70 -13.30 -11.12 20.85
C LYS A 70 -13.11 -12.62 20.68
N LYS A 71 -12.38 -13.03 19.64
CA LYS A 71 -12.06 -14.44 19.35
C LYS A 71 -10.88 -14.98 20.16
N GLY A 72 -10.27 -14.16 21.03
CA GLY A 72 -9.19 -14.60 21.91
C GLY A 72 -7.89 -14.92 21.19
N ILE A 73 -7.70 -14.46 19.94
CA ILE A 73 -6.51 -14.79 19.13
C ILE A 73 -5.22 -14.34 19.81
N GLU A 74 -5.21 -13.17 20.46
CA GLU A 74 -4.03 -12.65 21.16
C GLU A 74 -3.58 -13.52 22.35
N GLN A 75 -4.51 -14.27 22.96
CA GLN A 75 -4.23 -15.12 24.12
C GLN A 75 -4.11 -16.60 23.75
N HIS A 76 -4.44 -16.96 22.52
CA HIS A 76 -4.47 -18.35 22.11
C HIS A 76 -3.04 -18.90 21.93
N PRO A 77 -2.69 -20.05 22.52
CA PRO A 77 -1.31 -20.56 22.53
C PRO A 77 -0.76 -20.85 21.14
N ASN A 78 -1.64 -21.09 20.16
CA ASN A 78 -1.25 -21.37 18.77
C ASN A 78 -1.18 -20.14 17.87
N PHE A 79 -1.57 -18.96 18.34
CA PHE A 79 -1.51 -17.74 17.55
C PHE A 79 -0.44 -16.81 18.08
N LYS A 80 0.30 -16.19 17.16
CA LYS A 80 1.23 -15.11 17.47
C LYS A 80 0.80 -13.88 16.69
N ALA A 81 0.30 -12.89 17.41
CA ALA A 81 -0.12 -11.61 16.86
C ALA A 81 1.06 -10.64 16.81
N VAL A 82 1.40 -10.11 15.62
CA VAL A 82 2.55 -9.19 15.43
C VAL A 82 2.14 -7.97 14.62
N LYS A 83 2.53 -6.78 15.07
CA LYS A 83 2.16 -5.52 14.39
C LYS A 83 3.03 -5.22 13.18
N HIS A 84 4.32 -5.48 13.29
CA HIS A 84 5.28 -5.16 12.26
C HIS A 84 6.39 -6.22 12.24
N ILE A 85 6.74 -6.63 11.03
CA ILE A 85 7.86 -7.54 10.75
C ILE A 85 8.74 -6.81 9.73
N PRO A 86 10.05 -6.69 9.95
CA PRO A 86 10.97 -6.15 8.97
C PRO A 86 10.87 -6.92 7.64
N PHE A 87 10.97 -6.22 6.52
CA PHE A 87 10.74 -6.81 5.19
C PHE A 87 11.63 -8.04 4.91
N ASP A 88 12.91 -7.97 5.27
CA ASP A 88 13.85 -9.09 5.08
C ASP A 88 13.44 -10.34 5.87
N HIS A 89 12.88 -10.15 7.07
CA HIS A 89 12.38 -11.26 7.89
C HIS A 89 11.07 -11.79 7.33
N PHE A 90 10.23 -10.91 6.78
CA PHE A 90 8.96 -11.27 6.20
C PHE A 90 9.13 -12.21 4.99
N ILE A 91 10.06 -11.89 4.07
CA ILE A 91 10.35 -12.75 2.91
C ILE A 91 10.75 -14.16 3.35
N GLN A 92 11.64 -14.26 4.34
CA GLN A 92 12.07 -15.56 4.85
C GLN A 92 10.93 -16.31 5.55
N LEU A 93 10.07 -15.60 6.29
CA LEU A 93 8.92 -16.24 6.92
C LEU A 93 7.91 -16.75 5.88
N VAL A 94 7.72 -16.04 4.76
CA VAL A 94 6.86 -16.50 3.66
C VAL A 94 7.47 -17.72 2.98
N SER A 95 8.78 -17.70 2.68
CA SER A 95 9.45 -18.79 1.95
C SER A 95 9.46 -20.12 2.69
N HIS A 96 9.38 -20.08 4.03
CA HIS A 96 9.34 -21.27 4.89
C HIS A 96 7.96 -21.55 5.48
N ALA A 97 6.93 -20.75 5.17
CA ALA A 97 5.57 -21.00 5.64
C ALA A 97 4.96 -22.21 4.94
N GLY A 98 4.13 -22.97 5.66
CA GLY A 98 3.37 -24.08 5.06
C GLY A 98 2.23 -23.58 4.19
N CYS A 99 1.58 -22.49 4.61
CA CYS A 99 0.67 -21.74 3.78
C CYS A 99 0.60 -20.26 4.23
N MET A 100 0.17 -19.42 3.30
CA MET A 100 -0.14 -18.02 3.54
C MET A 100 -1.63 -17.80 3.26
N ILE A 101 -2.32 -17.09 4.17
CA ILE A 101 -3.75 -16.83 4.06
C ILE A 101 -4.00 -15.32 4.17
N GLY A 102 -4.68 -14.78 3.17
CA GLY A 102 -5.24 -13.43 3.17
C GLY A 102 -5.12 -12.72 1.82
N ASN A 103 -5.40 -11.42 1.78
CA ASN A 103 -5.49 -10.61 0.56
C ASN A 103 -4.27 -9.70 0.30
N SER A 104 -3.15 -9.94 0.97
CA SER A 104 -1.96 -9.14 0.68
C SER A 104 -1.41 -9.48 -0.71
N SER A 105 -1.13 -8.47 -1.52
CA SER A 105 -0.50 -8.60 -2.85
C SER A 105 0.84 -9.36 -2.82
N CYS A 106 1.51 -9.45 -1.66
CA CYS A 106 2.70 -10.28 -1.50
C CYS A 106 2.42 -11.79 -1.62
N GLY A 107 1.21 -12.25 -1.31
CA GLY A 107 0.80 -13.65 -1.53
C GLY A 107 0.60 -13.98 -3.00
N GLU A 108 0.21 -12.98 -3.81
CA GLU A 108 0.03 -13.11 -5.26
C GLU A 108 1.37 -13.10 -6.02
N ILE A 109 2.39 -12.42 -5.47
CA ILE A 109 3.69 -12.22 -6.15
C ILE A 109 4.77 -13.18 -5.64
N ASN A 110 4.73 -13.62 -4.37
CA ASN A 110 5.86 -14.32 -3.72
C ASN A 110 5.47 -15.62 -2.96
N GLY A 111 4.22 -16.09 -3.05
CA GLY A 111 3.82 -17.38 -2.46
C GLY A 111 4.26 -18.59 -3.30
N PRO A 112 4.44 -19.79 -2.71
CA PRO A 112 4.66 -21.01 -3.49
C PRO A 112 3.46 -21.23 -4.43
N SER A 113 3.75 -21.41 -5.72
CA SER A 113 2.82 -21.28 -6.85
C SER A 113 1.61 -22.21 -6.89
N ASP A 114 1.40 -23.05 -5.89
CA ASP A 114 0.52 -24.23 -6.01
C ASP A 114 -0.61 -24.30 -4.96
N ALA A 115 -0.46 -23.68 -3.78
CA ALA A 115 -1.50 -23.73 -2.75
C ALA A 115 -2.58 -22.65 -2.94
N TYR A 116 -2.18 -21.42 -3.30
CA TYR A 116 -3.11 -20.33 -3.60
C TYR A 116 -3.79 -20.54 -4.96
N ALA A 117 -3.06 -21.11 -5.93
CA ALA A 117 -3.64 -21.52 -7.20
C ALA A 117 -4.80 -22.50 -7.00
N ALA A 118 -4.67 -23.50 -6.12
CA ALA A 118 -5.77 -24.45 -5.84
C ALA A 118 -7.00 -23.79 -5.19
N ILE A 119 -6.81 -22.81 -4.30
CA ILE A 119 -7.93 -22.10 -3.64
C ILE A 119 -8.61 -21.12 -4.61
N SER A 120 -7.83 -20.37 -5.39
CA SER A 120 -8.33 -19.52 -6.48
C SER A 120 -9.01 -20.33 -7.59
N SER A 121 -8.50 -21.52 -7.90
CA SER A 121 -9.09 -22.45 -8.87
C SER A 121 -10.46 -22.95 -8.39
N ALA A 122 -10.63 -23.15 -7.09
CA ALA A 122 -11.91 -23.55 -6.52
C ALA A 122 -12.97 -22.44 -6.65
N ASP A 123 -12.56 -21.16 -6.56
CA ASP A 123 -13.44 -20.01 -6.85
C ASP A 123 -13.74 -19.88 -8.36
N LEU A 124 -12.80 -20.25 -9.25
CA LEU A 124 -13.01 -20.27 -10.71
C LEU A 124 -13.98 -21.37 -11.19
N LEU A 125 -14.20 -22.41 -10.38
CA LEU A 125 -15.15 -23.50 -10.71
C LEU A 125 -16.61 -23.13 -10.43
N GLN A 126 -16.88 -22.01 -9.75
CA GLN A 126 -18.21 -21.39 -9.78
C GLN A 126 -18.29 -20.52 -11.02
N ALA A 127 -19.18 -20.86 -11.95
CA ALA A 127 -19.46 -20.03 -13.12
C ALA A 127 -19.71 -18.58 -12.67
N GLU A 128 -18.85 -17.65 -13.09
CA GLU A 128 -18.93 -16.25 -12.67
C GLU A 128 -20.33 -15.70 -12.99
N PRO A 129 -21.09 -15.19 -12.00
CA PRO A 129 -22.38 -14.58 -12.26
C PRO A 129 -22.19 -13.34 -13.14
N GLU A 130 -23.05 -13.16 -14.13
CA GLU A 130 -22.96 -12.05 -15.12
C GLU A 130 -22.91 -10.65 -14.48
N SER A 131 -23.42 -10.51 -13.25
CA SER A 131 -23.33 -9.30 -12.45
C SER A 131 -21.89 -8.89 -12.11
N LEU A 132 -21.00 -9.85 -11.83
CA LEU A 132 -19.58 -9.58 -11.59
C LEU A 132 -18.88 -9.09 -12.86
N ARG A 133 -19.27 -9.62 -14.02
CA ARG A 133 -18.74 -9.21 -15.32
C ARG A 133 -19.09 -7.76 -15.64
N LYS A 134 -20.39 -7.42 -15.52
CA LYS A 134 -20.88 -6.03 -15.69
C LYS A 134 -20.22 -5.07 -14.72
N TRP A 135 -20.09 -5.47 -13.46
CA TRP A 135 -19.44 -4.64 -12.44
C TRP A 135 -17.98 -4.36 -12.78
N ARG A 136 -17.25 -5.34 -13.32
CA ARG A 136 -15.85 -5.18 -13.77
C ARG A 136 -15.73 -4.23 -14.96
N GLU A 137 -16.63 -4.36 -15.93
CA GLU A 137 -16.72 -3.46 -17.09
C GLU A 137 -17.00 -2.02 -16.61
N GLU A 138 -17.97 -1.82 -15.72
CA GLU A 138 -18.31 -0.52 -15.13
C GLU A 138 -17.15 0.09 -14.33
N GLN A 139 -16.42 -0.70 -13.52
CA GLN A 139 -15.26 -0.20 -12.79
C GLN A 139 -14.10 0.18 -13.73
N SER A 140 -13.90 -0.60 -14.79
CA SER A 140 -12.83 -0.34 -15.77
C SER A 140 -13.10 0.95 -16.55
N GLU A 141 -14.34 1.18 -16.99
CA GLU A 141 -14.75 2.43 -17.62
C GLU A 141 -14.61 3.63 -16.67
N ARG A 142 -15.00 3.45 -15.40
CA ARG A 142 -14.85 4.49 -14.38
C ARG A 142 -13.38 4.85 -14.16
N LEU A 143 -12.49 3.87 -14.16
CA LEU A 143 -11.05 4.09 -13.99
C LEU A 143 -10.47 4.89 -15.17
N LEU A 144 -10.83 4.49 -16.40
CA LEU A 144 -10.41 5.20 -17.62
C LEU A 144 -10.86 6.67 -17.61
N LEU A 145 -12.10 6.94 -17.20
CA LEU A 145 -12.59 8.31 -17.06
C LEU A 145 -11.83 9.12 -16.01
N LEU A 146 -11.44 8.50 -14.89
CA LEU A 146 -10.65 9.15 -13.85
C LEU A 146 -9.23 9.45 -14.34
N ASP A 147 -8.60 8.52 -15.07
CA ASP A 147 -7.29 8.71 -15.67
C ASP A 147 -7.32 9.83 -16.72
N GLU A 148 -8.33 9.86 -17.59
CA GLU A 148 -8.53 10.94 -18.57
C GLU A 148 -8.73 12.31 -17.89
N ASN A 149 -9.54 12.38 -16.84
CA ASN A 149 -9.77 13.61 -16.10
C ASN A 149 -8.49 14.07 -15.38
N SER A 150 -7.71 13.14 -14.83
CA SER A 150 -6.42 13.46 -14.20
C SER A 150 -5.43 14.02 -15.22
N ILE A 151 -5.35 13.41 -16.42
CA ILE A 151 -4.47 13.89 -17.50
C ILE A 151 -4.87 15.30 -17.94
N LYS A 152 -6.18 15.55 -18.08
CA LYS A 152 -6.70 16.89 -18.43
C LYS A 152 -6.34 17.92 -17.36
N GLN A 153 -6.60 17.62 -16.09
CA GLN A 153 -6.25 18.51 -14.98
C GLN A 153 -4.75 18.79 -14.92
N GLU A 154 -3.91 17.79 -15.17
CA GLU A 154 -2.46 17.97 -15.20
C GLU A 154 -2.04 18.90 -16.35
N SER A 155 -2.63 18.75 -17.54
CA SER A 155 -2.35 19.65 -18.67
C SER A 155 -2.80 21.09 -18.39
N GLU A 156 -3.99 21.27 -17.81
CA GLU A 156 -4.50 22.59 -17.42
C GLU A 156 -3.64 23.25 -16.34
N TRP A 157 -3.13 22.48 -15.37
CA TRP A 157 -2.24 23.00 -14.33
C TRP A 157 -0.86 23.36 -14.89
N LYS A 158 -0.34 22.57 -15.84
CA LYS A 158 0.91 22.89 -16.55
C LYS A 158 0.77 24.18 -17.35
N ASP A 159 -0.34 24.37 -18.06
CA ASP A 159 -0.59 25.57 -18.83
C ASP A 159 -0.74 26.80 -17.94
N LYS A 160 -1.50 26.69 -16.83
CA LYS A 160 -1.62 27.76 -15.83
C LYS A 160 -0.27 28.12 -15.21
N ALA A 161 0.51 27.13 -14.80
CA ALA A 161 1.83 27.35 -14.22
C ALA A 161 2.78 28.02 -15.22
N LYS A 162 2.68 27.69 -16.51
CA LYS A 162 3.48 28.34 -17.56
C LYS A 162 3.11 29.81 -17.73
N VAL A 163 1.81 30.13 -17.75
CA VAL A 163 1.33 31.52 -17.83
C VAL A 163 1.79 32.32 -16.60
N GLU A 164 1.61 31.77 -15.40
CA GLU A 164 2.08 32.42 -14.16
C GLU A 164 3.60 32.64 -14.19
N LEU A 165 4.38 31.69 -14.71
CA LEU A 165 5.83 31.83 -14.84
C LEU A 165 6.22 32.95 -15.83
N GLU A 166 5.53 33.04 -16.97
CA GLU A 166 5.73 34.09 -17.97
C GLU A 166 5.37 35.48 -17.40
N GLU A 167 4.26 35.59 -16.66
CA GLU A 167 3.85 36.81 -15.97
C GLU A 167 4.86 37.25 -14.90
N LEU A 168 5.42 36.31 -14.13
CA LEU A 168 6.45 36.58 -13.15
C LEU A 168 7.74 37.09 -13.80
N HIS A 169 8.19 36.45 -14.88
CA HIS A 169 9.37 36.90 -15.63
C HIS A 169 9.18 38.31 -16.19
N ALA A 170 8.02 38.60 -16.80
CA ALA A 170 7.71 39.93 -17.34
C ALA A 170 7.70 41.01 -16.23
N THR A 171 7.12 40.70 -15.07
CA THR A 171 7.11 41.61 -13.92
C THR A 171 8.52 41.85 -13.37
N GLN A 172 9.36 40.82 -13.37
CA GLN A 172 10.75 40.93 -12.92
C GLN A 172 11.60 41.79 -13.85
N ASP A 173 11.46 41.62 -15.17
CA ASP A 173 12.16 42.41 -16.18
C ASP A 173 11.77 43.89 -16.08
N GLU A 174 10.48 44.21 -15.95
CA GLU A 174 10.02 45.58 -15.71
C GLU A 174 10.62 46.19 -14.43
N GLN A 175 10.72 45.41 -13.35
CA GLN A 175 11.34 45.88 -12.11
C GLN A 175 12.85 46.08 -12.25
N LEU A 176 13.54 45.24 -13.03
CA LEU A 176 14.96 45.40 -13.32
C LEU A 176 15.19 46.67 -14.14
N GLU A 177 14.42 46.90 -15.21
CA GLU A 177 14.49 48.12 -16.02
C GLU A 177 14.29 49.39 -15.18
N LYS A 178 13.29 49.39 -14.29
CA LYS A 178 13.04 50.51 -13.36
C LYS A 178 14.15 50.68 -12.31
N LYS A 179 14.91 49.62 -12.01
CA LYS A 179 16.02 49.60 -11.03
C LYS A 179 17.41 49.76 -11.66
N VAL A 180 17.55 50.06 -12.95
CA VAL A 180 18.84 50.45 -13.55
C VAL A 180 19.04 51.98 -13.47
N PRO A 181 19.65 52.53 -12.40
CA PRO A 181 20.23 53.86 -12.46
C PRO A 181 21.53 53.80 -13.27
N GLY A 182 21.69 54.73 -14.21
CA GLY A 182 22.85 54.83 -15.09
C GLY A 182 24.16 54.86 -14.32
N ARG A 183 24.97 53.79 -14.46
CA ARG A 183 26.38 53.81 -14.06
C ARG A 183 27.22 54.31 -15.22
N GLN A 184 27.34 55.64 -15.36
CA GLN A 184 28.52 56.21 -15.97
C GLN A 184 29.60 56.30 -14.89
N CYS A 185 30.60 55.42 -14.97
CA CYS A 185 31.84 55.55 -14.24
C CYS A 185 32.93 55.93 -15.26
N SER A 186 33.09 57.22 -15.53
CA SER A 186 34.20 57.76 -16.32
C SER A 186 35.40 58.00 -15.40
N SER A 187 36.29 57.01 -15.41
CA SER A 187 37.75 57.08 -15.27
C SER A 187 38.38 58.34 -14.64
N CYS A 188 39.04 58.08 -13.53
CA CYS A 188 40.20 58.80 -12.99
C CYS A 188 41.25 59.10 -14.07
N SER A 189 41.64 60.37 -14.24
CA SER A 189 42.99 60.73 -14.68
C SER A 189 43.44 62.04 -14.02
N SER A 190 44.26 61.89 -13.00
CA SER A 190 45.05 62.95 -12.38
C SER A 190 46.15 63.42 -13.32
N THR A 191 46.16 64.70 -13.71
CA THR A 191 47.39 65.46 -13.99
C THR A 191 47.13 66.96 -13.89
N GLN A 192 47.60 67.59 -12.82
CA GLN A 192 48.03 68.98 -12.80
C GLN A 192 49.36 69.02 -12.03
N CYS A 193 50.46 69.06 -12.76
CA CYS A 193 51.79 69.43 -12.30
C CYS A 193 52.33 70.42 -13.33
N LEU A 194 52.48 71.68 -12.87
CA LEU A 194 53.11 72.86 -13.47
C LEU A 194 52.56 73.37 -14.81
#